data_AF-A0A552HD18-F1
#
_entry.id   AF-A0A552HD18-F1
#
_cell.length_a   1.000
_cell.length_b   1.000
_cell.length_c   1.000
_cell.angle_alpha   90.00
_cell.angle_beta   90.00
_cell.angle_gamma   90.00
#
_symmetry.space_group_name_H-M   'P 1'
#
loop_
_entity.id
_entity.type
_entity.pdbx_description
1 polymer ?
#
loop_
_entity_poly.entity_id
_entity_poly.type
_entity_poly.pdbx_seq_one_letter_code
_entity_poly.pdbx_strand_id
1 'polypeptide(L)'
;MSDRYRFETLQVHAGQEPAPGTNARAVPIYESVLQSIQQPTAIVAIDSDLLYPPVEQEELAKYIPNSQLFWLRSPHGHDGFLMDGDMDALNDLLVAFRLERGTRDGCGFGMAG
;
A
#
# COMPACT_ATOMS: atom_id res chain seq x y z
N MET A 1 -26.32 -31.46 17.70
CA MET A 1 -25.02 -30.81 17.40
C MET A 1 -25.19 -29.97 16.15
N SER A 2 -25.33 -28.66 16.31
CA SER A 2 -25.18 -27.69 15.21
C SER A 2 -24.70 -26.41 15.88
N ASP A 3 -23.38 -26.24 15.88
CA ASP A 3 -22.76 -25.01 16.34
C ASP A 3 -23.14 -23.88 15.40
N ARG A 4 -23.75 -22.85 15.97
CA ARG A 4 -24.05 -21.59 15.29
C ARG A 4 -22.73 -20.85 15.08
N TYR A 5 -22.13 -20.98 13.91
CA TYR A 5 -21.08 -20.08 13.46
C TYR A 5 -21.67 -18.68 13.24
N ARG A 6 -21.40 -17.74 14.15
CA ARG A 6 -21.61 -16.30 13.94
C ARG A 6 -20.28 -15.71 13.46
N PHE A 7 -20.27 -15.18 12.24
CA PHE A 7 -19.17 -14.36 11.74
C PHE A 7 -19.60 -12.89 11.90
N GLU A 8 -18.96 -12.17 12.82
CA GLU A 8 -19.16 -10.72 12.96
C GLU A 8 -18.04 -9.98 12.20
N THR A 9 -18.41 -9.33 11.10
CA THR A 9 -17.56 -8.37 10.41
C THR A 9 -17.71 -7.01 11.09
N LEU A 10 -16.83 -6.72 12.04
CA LEU A 10 -16.74 -5.40 12.67
C LEU A 10 -16.05 -4.42 11.71
N GLN A 11 -16.86 -3.74 10.90
CA GLN A 11 -16.43 -2.61 10.08
C GLN A 11 -16.53 -1.34 10.94
N VAL A 12 -15.39 -0.96 11.46
CA VAL A 12 -15.24 0.16 12.37
C VAL A 12 -15.24 1.47 11.44
N HIS A 13 -15.65 2.71 11.80
CA HIS A 13 -15.53 4.00 11.06
C HIS A 13 -15.06 5.18 11.94
N ALA A 14 -14.00 5.90 11.55
CA ALA A 14 -13.16 6.75 12.41
C ALA A 14 -13.89 8.03 12.78
N GLY A 15 -14.14 8.20 14.09
CA GLY A 15 -14.70 9.44 14.65
C GLY A 15 -16.03 9.28 15.37
N GLN A 16 -16.54 8.06 15.60
CA GLN A 16 -17.71 7.87 16.44
C GLN A 16 -17.37 7.87 17.94
N GLU A 17 -18.16 8.59 18.72
CA GLU A 17 -18.13 8.56 20.17
C GLU A 17 -18.50 7.13 20.64
N PRO A 18 -17.80 6.56 21.66
CA PRO A 18 -18.03 5.18 22.07
C PRO A 18 -19.50 4.92 22.42
N ALA A 19 -20.06 3.80 21.94
CA ALA A 19 -21.44 3.44 22.27
C ALA A 19 -21.60 3.28 23.80
N PRO A 20 -22.61 3.92 24.44
CA PRO A 20 -22.84 3.78 25.87
C PRO A 20 -23.17 2.32 26.19
N GLY A 21 -22.28 1.65 26.93
CA GLY A 21 -22.45 0.28 27.39
C GLY A 21 -21.41 -0.73 26.91
N THR A 22 -20.68 -0.45 25.82
CA THR A 22 -19.65 -1.39 25.29
C THR A 22 -18.28 -0.77 25.10
N ASN A 23 -18.12 0.56 25.17
CA ASN A 23 -16.87 1.29 24.88
C ASN A 23 -16.25 0.96 23.50
N ALA A 24 -17.01 0.32 22.60
CA ALA A 24 -16.54 -0.02 21.27
C ALA A 24 -16.54 1.24 20.39
N ARG A 25 -15.40 1.53 19.75
CA ARG A 25 -15.29 2.55 18.71
C ARG A 25 -15.31 1.90 17.35
N ALA A 26 -16.11 2.48 16.47
CA ALA A 26 -15.93 2.32 15.04
C ALA A 26 -14.73 3.21 14.60
N VAL A 27 -13.80 2.67 13.80
CA VAL A 27 -12.63 3.19 13.04
C VAL A 27 -12.47 2.33 11.76
N PRO A 28 -12.43 2.75 10.48
CA PRO A 28 -12.36 1.81 9.34
C PRO A 28 -11.08 1.03 9.49
N ILE A 29 -11.22 -0.26 9.84
CA ILE A 29 -10.09 -1.17 10.04
C ILE A 29 -9.15 -1.05 8.84
N TYR A 30 -9.71 -0.93 7.65
CA TYR A 30 -8.95 -0.76 6.42
C TYR A 30 -8.11 0.54 6.41
N GLU A 31 -8.74 1.72 6.46
CA GLU A 31 -8.02 3.00 6.45
C GLU A 31 -7.03 3.13 7.60
N SER A 32 -7.46 2.81 8.82
CA SER A 32 -6.61 2.92 10.02
C SER A 32 -5.42 1.96 9.99
N VAL A 33 -5.57 0.77 9.41
CA VAL A 33 -4.45 -0.16 9.20
C VAL A 33 -3.50 0.40 8.14
N LEU A 34 -3.99 0.91 7.01
CA LEU A 34 -3.12 1.51 5.99
C LEU A 34 -2.36 2.73 6.50
N GLN A 35 -3.01 3.57 7.31
CA GLN A 35 -2.37 4.71 7.96
C GLN A 35 -1.31 4.31 8.99
N SER A 36 -1.37 3.08 9.51
CA SER A 36 -0.35 2.56 10.44
C SER A 36 0.96 2.18 9.75
N ILE A 37 0.98 2.07 8.43
CA ILE A 37 2.18 1.76 7.64
C ILE A 37 3.05 3.01 7.54
N GLN A 38 4.08 3.09 8.38
CA GLN A 38 5.00 4.23 8.43
C GLN A 38 6.20 4.11 7.49
N GLN A 39 6.47 2.89 7.00
CA GLN A 39 7.60 2.61 6.13
C GLN A 39 7.45 3.34 4.78
N PRO A 40 8.57 3.77 4.16
CA PRO A 40 8.58 4.07 2.74
C PRO A 40 7.88 2.97 1.95
N THR A 41 6.85 3.32 1.17
CA THR A 41 6.10 2.32 0.40
C THR A 41 6.07 2.71 -1.08
N ALA A 42 6.58 1.86 -1.96
CA ALA A 42 6.35 1.99 -3.39
C ALA A 42 5.12 1.14 -3.73
N ILE A 43 4.12 1.76 -4.34
CA ILE A 43 2.93 1.09 -4.85
C ILE A 43 3.06 1.09 -6.37
N VAL A 44 2.99 -0.07 -6.99
CA VAL A 44 3.12 -0.21 -8.44
C VAL A 44 1.80 -0.72 -8.99
N ALA A 45 1.19 0.06 -9.88
CA ALA A 45 -0.04 -0.30 -10.57
C ALA A 45 0.25 -0.61 -12.04
N ILE A 46 -0.35 -1.68 -12.55
CA ILE A 46 -0.35 -1.99 -13.98
C ILE A 46 -1.69 -1.53 -14.56
N ASP A 47 -1.66 -0.71 -15.60
CA ASP A 47 -2.86 -0.08 -16.16
C ASP A 47 -3.85 -1.06 -16.79
N SER A 48 -3.39 -2.24 -17.19
CA SER A 48 -4.19 -3.33 -17.72
C SER A 48 -4.49 -4.47 -16.73
N ASP A 49 -4.14 -4.33 -15.44
CA ASP A 49 -4.37 -5.39 -14.45
C ASP A 49 -5.87 -5.60 -14.21
N LEU A 50 -6.31 -6.85 -14.30
CA LEU A 50 -7.69 -7.28 -14.05
C LEU A 50 -7.85 -7.97 -12.69
N LEU A 51 -6.76 -8.46 -12.08
CA LEU A 51 -6.77 -9.13 -10.79
C LEU A 51 -6.67 -8.12 -9.64
N TYR A 52 -5.85 -7.09 -9.83
CA TYR A 52 -5.68 -5.98 -8.89
C TYR A 52 -5.89 -4.65 -9.62
N PRO A 53 -7.15 -4.23 -9.79
CA PRO A 53 -7.47 -3.11 -10.66
C PRO A 53 -6.81 -1.81 -10.16
N PRO A 54 -6.45 -0.88 -11.05
CA PRO A 54 -5.68 0.29 -10.67
C PRO A 54 -6.33 1.19 -9.60
N VAL A 55 -7.65 1.23 -9.55
CA VAL A 55 -8.40 1.98 -8.53
C VAL A 55 -8.05 1.52 -7.10
N GLU A 56 -7.79 0.24 -6.88
CA GLU A 56 -7.41 -0.28 -5.57
C GLU A 56 -5.98 0.17 -5.18
N GLN A 57 -5.09 0.32 -6.17
CA GLN A 57 -3.73 0.82 -5.95
C GLN A 57 -3.72 2.32 -5.64
N GLU A 58 -4.62 3.08 -6.29
CA GLU A 58 -4.85 4.49 -5.97
C GLU A 58 -5.40 4.65 -4.54
N GLU A 59 -6.28 3.77 -4.07
CA GLU A 59 -6.76 3.78 -2.69
C GLU A 59 -5.65 3.49 -1.68
N LEU A 60 -4.76 2.54 -1.96
CA LEU A 60 -3.57 2.31 -1.13
C LEU A 60 -2.71 3.56 -1.05
N ALA A 61 -2.46 4.22 -2.18
CA ALA A 61 -1.66 5.44 -2.24
C ALA A 61 -2.31 6.61 -1.50
N LYS A 62 -3.64 6.65 -1.46
CA LYS A 62 -4.40 7.66 -0.73
C LYS A 62 -4.23 7.52 0.79
N TYR A 63 -4.20 6.30 1.32
CA TYR A 63 -4.24 6.07 2.77
C TYR A 63 -2.88 5.75 3.41
N ILE A 64 -1.88 5.29 2.64
CA ILE A 64 -0.52 5.04 3.15
C ILE A 64 0.28 6.37 3.12
N PRO A 65 0.65 6.97 4.27
CA PRO A 65 1.17 8.34 4.34
C PRO A 65 2.50 8.57 3.61
N ASN A 66 3.38 7.56 3.63
CA ASN A 66 4.73 7.63 3.05
C ASN A 66 4.83 6.83 1.75
N SER A 67 3.71 6.72 1.02
CA SER A 67 3.66 5.97 -0.22
C SER A 67 3.93 6.83 -1.46
N GLN A 68 4.39 6.17 -2.53
CA GLN A 68 4.45 6.72 -3.88
C GLN A 68 3.81 5.72 -4.84
N LEU A 69 2.86 6.18 -5.66
CA LEU A 69 2.23 5.38 -6.71
C LEU A 69 3.00 5.52 -8.01
N PHE A 70 3.35 4.40 -8.61
CA PHE A 70 4.00 4.31 -9.90
C PHE A 70 3.17 3.47 -10.87
N TRP A 71 3.23 3.83 -12.15
CA TRP A 71 2.48 3.16 -13.20
C TRP A 71 3.42 2.36 -14.10
N LEU A 72 3.17 1.06 -14.19
CA LEU A 72 3.76 0.19 -15.20
C LEU A 72 2.77 0.07 -16.37
N ARG A 73 3.17 0.61 -17.53
CA ARG A 73 2.35 0.59 -18.74
C ARG A 73 2.63 -0.72 -19.48
N SER A 74 1.73 -1.68 -19.35
CA SER A 74 1.91 -3.00 -19.95
C SER A 74 0.61 -3.48 -20.57
N PRO A 75 0.61 -4.06 -21.78
CA PRO A 75 -0.57 -4.74 -22.33
C PRO A 75 -0.75 -6.15 -21.75
N HIS A 76 0.19 -6.64 -20.95
CA HIS A 76 0.24 -8.04 -20.50
C HIS A 76 -0.52 -8.30 -19.19
N GLY A 77 -1.10 -7.27 -18.57
CA GLY A 77 -1.88 -7.40 -17.34
C GLY A 77 -1.01 -7.69 -16.11
N HIS A 78 -1.59 -8.39 -15.14
CA HIS A 78 -1.01 -8.65 -13.82
C HIS A 78 0.44 -9.14 -13.86
N ASP A 79 0.72 -10.17 -14.68
CA ASP A 79 2.03 -10.80 -14.77
C ASP A 79 2.97 -10.10 -15.77
N GLY A 80 2.61 -8.89 -16.22
CA GLY A 80 3.40 -8.13 -17.20
C GLY A 80 4.83 -7.87 -16.74
N PHE A 81 5.06 -7.74 -15.43
CA PHE A 81 6.39 -7.56 -14.85
C PHE A 81 7.39 -8.71 -15.10
N LEU A 82 6.92 -9.87 -15.58
CA LEU A 82 7.78 -11.01 -15.95
C LEU A 82 8.29 -10.91 -17.40
N MET A 83 7.78 -9.98 -18.19
CA MET A 83 8.20 -9.78 -19.58
C MET A 83 9.44 -8.89 -19.62
N ASP A 84 10.44 -9.24 -20.45
CA ASP A 84 11.76 -8.59 -20.49
C ASP A 84 11.67 -7.05 -20.51
N GLY A 85 10.77 -6.46 -21.32
CA GLY A 85 10.63 -5.01 -21.43
C GLY A 85 9.99 -4.32 -20.22
N ASP A 86 9.02 -4.96 -19.58
CA ASP A 86 8.32 -4.39 -18.42
C ASP A 86 9.10 -4.63 -17.12
N MET A 87 9.87 -5.73 -17.08
CA MET A 87 10.77 -6.05 -15.97
C MET A 87 11.86 -5.00 -15.79
N ASP A 88 12.47 -4.55 -16.89
CA ASP A 88 13.50 -3.51 -16.87
C ASP A 88 12.94 -2.19 -16.33
N ALA A 89 11.75 -1.78 -16.81
CA ALA A 89 11.07 -0.58 -16.34
C ALA A 89 10.72 -0.65 -14.85
N LEU A 90 10.26 -1.82 -14.36
CA LEU A 90 10.00 -2.04 -12.95
C LEU A 90 11.30 -1.98 -12.11
N ASN A 91 12.38 -2.59 -12.59
CA ASN A 91 13.65 -2.59 -11.89
C ASN A 91 14.23 -1.18 -11.75
N ASP A 92 14.23 -0.39 -12.83
CA ASP A 92 14.72 1.00 -12.81
C ASP A 92 13.96 1.86 -11.80
N LEU A 93 12.64 1.70 -11.75
CA LEU A 93 11.77 2.35 -10.77
C LEU A 93 12.14 1.97 -9.33
N LEU A 94 12.31 0.68 -9.05
CA LEU A 94 12.64 0.19 -7.70
C LEU A 94 14.03 0.68 -7.25
N VAL A 95 15.00 0.71 -8.17
CA VAL A 95 16.32 1.27 -7.91
C VAL A 95 16.23 2.76 -7.60
N ALA A 96 15.51 3.53 -8.41
CA ALA A 96 15.31 4.96 -8.18
C ALA A 96 14.66 5.23 -6.81
N PHE A 97 13.56 4.53 -6.50
CA PHE A 97 12.88 4.64 -5.22
C PHE A 97 13.81 4.32 -4.04
N ARG A 98 14.63 3.28 -4.15
CA ARG A 98 15.60 2.91 -3.12
C ARG A 98 16.66 4.00 -2.92
N LEU A 99 17.20 4.57 -3.99
CA LEU A 99 18.23 5.61 -3.92
C LEU A 99 17.69 6.90 -3.30
N GLU A 100 16.48 7.31 -3.67
CA GLU A 100 15.81 8.48 -3.08
C GLU A 100 15.65 8.35 -1.57
N ARG A 101 15.36 7.15 -1.05
CA ARG A 101 15.25 6.91 0.40
C ARG A 101 16.61 6.77 1.08
N GLY A 102 17.58 6.11 0.44
CA GLY A 102 18.95 6.00 0.94
C GLY A 102 19.63 7.36 1.14
N THR A 103 19.25 8.36 0.35
CA THR A 103 19.75 9.74 0.49
C THR A 103 19.08 10.50 1.65
N ARG A 104 17.85 10.13 2.05
CA ARG A 104 17.11 10.75 3.16
C ARG A 104 17.43 10.13 4.52
N ASP A 105 17.80 8.85 4.53
CA ASP A 105 18.20 8.12 5.75
C ASP A 105 19.70 8.28 6.07
N GLY A 106 20.45 8.99 5.22
CA GLY A 106 21.91 9.14 5.25
C GLY A 106 22.40 10.50 5.76
N CYS A 107 22.17 10.83 7.03
CA CYS A 107 23.12 11.69 7.74
C CYS A 107 24.34 10.81 8.10
N GLY A 108 25.38 10.81 7.27
CA GLY A 108 26.70 10.26 7.62
C GLY A 108 27.21 9.11 6.74
N PHE A 109 27.54 9.38 5.48
CA PHE A 109 28.72 8.75 4.89
C PHE A 109 29.76 9.85 4.73
N GLY A 110 30.77 9.81 5.60
CA GLY A 110 31.84 10.80 5.64
C GLY A 110 32.55 10.87 4.30
N MET A 111 32.42 12.01 3.64
CA MET A 111 33.48 12.52 2.77
C MET A 111 34.60 13.00 3.69
N ALA A 112 35.53 12.08 4.00
CA ALA A 112 36.82 12.42 4.56
C ALA A 112 37.87 12.23 3.46
N GLY A 113 38.55 13.32 3.11
CA GLY A 113 39.87 13.33 2.47
C GLY A 113 39.89 13.15 0.96
#